data_AF-W0RTQ1-F1
#
_entry.id   AF-W0RTQ1-F1
#
_cell.length_a   1.000
_cell.length_b   1.000
_cell.length_c   1.000
_cell.angle_alpha   90.00
_cell.angle_beta   90.00
_cell.angle_gamma   90.00
#
_symmetry.space_group_name_H-M   'P 1'
#
loop_
_entity.id
_entity.type
_entity.pdbx_description
1 polymer ?
#
loop_
_entity_poly.entity_id
_entity_poly.type
_entity_poly.pdbx_seq_one_letter_code
_entity_poly.pdbx_strand_id
1 'polypeptide(L)'
;MISFVDTAPPVAVDPAEYVRLLGYPRGHTLDDRAAELAAMARAWYAEHGRPWIVARETRALDVSNGVVAIDAVPFASPRLHRTLGDAGADRVVLVGASAGPEIEREAQRRWRDEKPDEYFFLEMYGSAVVEHLVMSAGARLCASAEPEGLAVLPHYSPGYPEWDIAEQARLRALLGALPGPLDVLESGMLSPKKSLLAVFGVTPYVERVRRATDLVPCRGCALVGCQYRRAPYGERRRRGAPGRVVRLTVDGQYATSARALRRWSAERLTLVDNADGTTDARFRYEGTTCSNFGRPLYFEYAVTLGAADDGYPILSQRCAPAPGDDGYRFMCRYRAASTALMTAIDEEAPLAGRPLDDVLTWSRPAMGAGCYCERDSRDHKWGIVLETIHYALAARERERASA
;
A
#
# COMPACT_ATOMS: atom_id res chain seq x y z
N MET A 1 -1.41 25.47 18.04
CA MET A 1 -2.65 24.72 18.38
C MET A 1 -3.34 24.35 17.08
N ILE A 2 -3.40 23.07 16.79
CA ILE A 2 -3.83 22.48 15.52
C ILE A 2 -5.30 22.03 15.66
N SER A 3 -6.21 22.99 15.83
CA SER A 3 -7.65 22.73 15.98
C SER A 3 -8.46 23.65 15.08
N PHE A 4 -9.53 23.14 14.50
CA PHE A 4 -10.42 23.92 13.64
C PHE A 4 -11.81 23.29 13.54
N VAL A 5 -12.79 24.12 13.18
CA VAL A 5 -14.14 23.69 12.80
C VAL A 5 -14.41 24.27 11.41
N ASP A 6 -14.81 23.43 10.47
CA ASP A 6 -15.19 23.82 9.11
C ASP A 6 -16.58 23.26 8.83
N THR A 7 -17.57 24.14 8.77
CA THR A 7 -18.98 23.78 8.58
C THR A 7 -19.38 23.74 7.10
N ALA A 8 -18.47 24.08 6.18
CA ALA A 8 -18.68 24.07 4.75
C ALA A 8 -17.35 23.86 3.99
N PRO A 9 -16.63 22.76 4.25
CA PRO A 9 -15.34 22.49 3.62
C PRO A 9 -15.51 22.32 2.10
N PRO A 10 -14.56 22.82 1.29
CA PRO A 10 -14.59 22.61 -0.16
C PRO A 10 -14.46 21.11 -0.47
N VAL A 11 -15.38 20.59 -1.28
CA VAL A 11 -15.39 19.19 -1.72
C VAL A 11 -14.91 19.10 -3.16
N ALA A 12 -13.71 18.57 -3.34
CA ALA A 12 -13.09 18.37 -4.65
C ALA A 12 -12.58 16.92 -4.73
N VAL A 13 -13.50 15.97 -4.83
CA VAL A 13 -13.19 14.55 -4.89
C VAL A 13 -12.40 14.22 -6.16
N ASP A 14 -11.20 13.66 -5.98
CA ASP A 14 -10.34 13.15 -7.06
C ASP A 14 -11.13 12.16 -7.95
N PRO A 15 -11.19 12.38 -9.27
CA PRO A 15 -11.81 11.44 -10.21
C PRO A 15 -11.32 10.00 -10.05
N ALA A 16 -10.00 9.79 -9.89
CA ALA A 16 -9.42 8.45 -9.76
C ALA A 16 -9.91 7.75 -8.49
N GLU A 17 -10.14 8.50 -7.42
CA GLU A 17 -10.56 7.95 -6.15
C GLU A 17 -12.05 7.59 -6.14
N TYR A 18 -12.87 8.37 -6.84
CA TYR A 18 -14.26 7.99 -7.06
C TYR A 18 -14.38 6.73 -7.96
N VAL A 19 -13.60 6.67 -9.05
CA VAL A 19 -13.52 5.50 -9.95
C VAL A 19 -13.11 4.24 -9.17
N ARG A 20 -12.12 4.35 -8.27
CA ARG A 20 -11.70 3.26 -7.38
C ARG A 20 -12.83 2.76 -6.49
N LEU A 21 -13.60 3.67 -5.89
CA LEU A 21 -14.71 3.30 -4.99
C LEU A 21 -15.89 2.68 -5.74
N LEU A 22 -16.08 3.05 -7.01
CA LEU A 22 -17.03 2.40 -7.91
C LEU A 22 -16.62 0.97 -8.33
N GLY A 23 -15.39 0.55 -8.00
CA GLY A 23 -14.89 -0.81 -8.27
C GLY A 23 -14.23 -0.99 -9.65
N TYR A 24 -13.99 0.08 -10.39
CA TYR A 24 -13.32 0.01 -11.67
C TYR A 24 -11.80 -0.17 -11.52
N PRO A 25 -11.11 -0.77 -12.52
CA PRO A 25 -9.66 -0.88 -12.52
C PRO A 25 -8.95 0.47 -12.43
N ARG A 26 -7.74 0.49 -11.89
CA ARG A 26 -6.90 1.69 -11.85
C ARG A 26 -6.65 2.21 -13.27
N GLY A 27 -6.81 3.53 -13.46
CA GLY A 27 -6.65 4.18 -14.76
C GLY A 27 -7.82 4.01 -15.72
N HIS A 28 -8.89 3.31 -15.31
CA HIS A 28 -10.11 3.21 -16.11
C HIS A 28 -10.78 4.58 -16.23
N THR A 29 -11.24 4.89 -17.45
CA THR A 29 -12.01 6.10 -17.74
C THR A 29 -13.47 5.70 -17.86
N LEU A 30 -14.35 6.32 -17.07
CA LEU A 30 -15.79 6.05 -17.15
C LEU A 30 -16.35 6.53 -18.49
N ASP A 31 -17.20 5.73 -19.10
CA ASP A 31 -17.91 6.02 -20.34
C ASP A 31 -19.43 5.85 -20.17
N ASP A 32 -20.17 6.31 -21.19
CA ASP A 32 -21.61 6.14 -21.34
C ASP A 32 -22.39 6.42 -20.05
N ARG A 33 -23.21 5.43 -19.64
CA ARG A 33 -24.08 5.52 -18.47
C ARG A 33 -23.31 5.71 -17.17
N ALA A 34 -22.12 5.11 -17.04
CA ALA A 34 -21.32 5.23 -15.82
C ALA A 34 -20.78 6.67 -15.65
N ALA A 35 -20.37 7.31 -16.76
CA ALA A 35 -19.97 8.71 -16.76
C ALA A 35 -21.13 9.64 -16.40
N GLU A 36 -22.33 9.41 -16.96
CA GLU A 36 -23.54 10.17 -16.64
C GLU A 36 -23.91 10.07 -15.14
N LEU A 37 -23.93 8.86 -14.59
CA LEU A 37 -24.25 8.62 -13.18
C LEU A 37 -23.22 9.24 -12.22
N ALA A 38 -21.94 9.17 -12.57
CA ALA A 38 -20.88 9.81 -11.81
C ALA A 38 -21.01 11.34 -11.81
N ALA A 39 -21.33 11.93 -12.96
CA ALA A 39 -21.57 13.36 -13.09
C ALA A 39 -22.83 13.78 -12.31
N MET A 40 -23.91 12.99 -12.39
CA MET A 40 -25.14 13.20 -11.64
C MET A 40 -24.89 13.22 -10.13
N ALA A 41 -24.19 12.23 -9.58
CA ALA A 41 -23.91 12.16 -8.15
C ALA A 41 -23.07 13.37 -7.66
N ARG A 42 -22.08 13.78 -8.47
CA ARG A 42 -21.26 14.98 -8.21
C ARG A 42 -22.08 16.26 -8.20
N ALA A 43 -22.88 16.47 -9.23
CA ALA A 43 -23.72 17.65 -9.38
C ALA A 43 -24.75 17.75 -8.25
N TRP A 44 -25.43 16.63 -7.95
CA TRP A 44 -26.41 16.57 -6.89
C TRP A 44 -25.79 16.94 -5.53
N TYR A 45 -24.63 16.37 -5.19
CA TYR A 45 -23.98 16.66 -3.92
C TYR A 45 -23.43 18.08 -3.84
N ALA A 46 -22.93 18.65 -4.94
CA ALA A 46 -22.46 20.03 -4.96
C ALA A 46 -23.57 21.04 -4.59
N GLU A 47 -24.81 20.75 -4.97
CA GLU A 47 -25.97 21.59 -4.66
C GLU A 47 -26.54 21.33 -3.25
N HIS A 48 -26.65 20.05 -2.87
CA HIS A 48 -27.43 19.64 -1.69
C HIS A 48 -26.59 19.22 -0.48
N GLY A 49 -25.33 18.86 -0.69
CA GLY A 49 -24.45 18.34 0.37
C GLY A 49 -24.16 19.39 1.44
N ARG A 50 -24.10 18.95 2.70
CA ARG A 50 -23.74 19.78 3.86
C ARG A 50 -22.61 19.11 4.65
N PRO A 51 -21.39 19.02 4.07
CA PRO A 51 -20.26 18.40 4.73
C PRO A 51 -19.77 19.25 5.90
N TRP A 52 -19.04 18.63 6.82
CA TRP A 52 -18.33 19.36 7.87
C TRP A 52 -17.09 18.57 8.35
N ILE A 53 -16.14 19.30 8.93
CA ILE A 53 -14.94 18.77 9.59
C ILE A 53 -14.78 19.45 10.95
N VAL A 54 -14.44 18.67 11.97
CA VAL A 54 -13.91 19.17 13.24
C VAL A 54 -12.54 18.55 13.49
N ALA A 55 -11.62 19.33 14.02
CA ALA A 55 -10.31 18.90 14.49
C ALA A 55 -10.06 19.48 15.89
N ARG A 56 -9.74 18.62 16.85
CA ARG A 56 -9.46 18.98 18.25
C ARG A 56 -8.12 18.40 18.67
N GLU A 57 -7.16 19.27 18.98
CA GLU A 57 -5.88 18.88 19.56
C GLU A 57 -6.05 18.64 21.07
N THR A 58 -5.35 17.62 21.58
CA THR A 58 -5.06 17.51 23.01
C THR A 58 -3.65 17.01 23.25
N ARG A 59 -3.03 17.52 24.31
CA ARG A 59 -1.72 17.09 24.84
C ARG A 59 -1.87 16.12 26.01
N ALA A 60 -3.08 15.88 26.50
CA ALA A 60 -3.33 14.87 27.52
C ALA A 60 -3.32 13.48 26.87
N LEU A 61 -2.11 13.06 26.48
CA LEU A 61 -1.81 11.80 25.83
C LEU A 61 -0.89 10.99 26.75
N ASP A 62 -1.33 9.79 27.11
CA ASP A 62 -0.47 8.78 27.72
C ASP A 62 -0.42 7.55 26.80
N VAL A 63 0.79 7.08 26.52
CA VAL A 63 1.07 5.89 25.71
C VAL A 63 1.94 4.98 26.55
N SER A 64 1.29 4.16 27.38
CA SER A 64 1.96 3.32 28.35
C SER A 64 1.26 1.97 28.47
N ASN A 65 2.02 0.94 28.85
CA ASN A 65 1.49 -0.38 29.20
C ASN A 65 0.58 -1.02 28.12
N GLY A 66 0.78 -0.71 26.84
CA GLY A 66 -0.03 -1.24 25.74
C GLY A 66 -1.38 -0.54 25.54
N VAL A 67 -1.65 0.55 26.26
CA VAL A 67 -2.89 1.34 26.19
C VAL A 67 -2.56 2.76 25.74
N VAL A 68 -3.46 3.37 24.95
CA VAL A 68 -3.41 4.79 24.63
C VAL A 68 -4.52 5.49 25.41
N ALA A 69 -4.17 6.40 26.32
CA ALA A 69 -5.15 7.24 27.00
C ALA A 69 -5.14 8.65 26.42
N ILE A 70 -6.31 9.14 25.99
CA ILE A 70 -6.50 10.49 25.45
C ILE A 70 -7.52 11.19 26.34
N ASP A 71 -7.15 12.32 26.95
CA ASP A 71 -7.95 13.00 27.99
C ASP A 71 -8.41 12.03 29.10
N ALA A 72 -7.50 11.16 29.56
CA ALA A 72 -7.75 10.08 30.53
C ALA A 72 -8.73 8.99 30.08
N VAL A 73 -9.21 9.01 28.83
CA VAL A 73 -10.05 7.95 28.26
C VAL A 73 -9.17 6.88 27.61
N PRO A 74 -9.22 5.62 28.05
CA PRO A 74 -8.37 4.55 27.53
C PRO A 74 -8.92 3.94 26.23
N PHE A 75 -8.01 3.66 25.31
CA PHE A 75 -8.23 2.94 24.05
C PHE A 75 -7.31 1.72 23.97
N ALA A 76 -7.91 0.56 23.74
CA ALA A 76 -7.21 -0.70 23.55
C ALA A 76 -6.87 -0.89 22.06
N SER A 77 -5.80 -0.22 21.61
CA SER A 77 -5.26 -0.42 20.26
C SER A 77 -3.75 -0.64 20.27
N PRO A 78 -3.27 -1.90 20.18
CA PRO A 78 -1.85 -2.20 20.08
C PRO A 78 -1.15 -1.51 18.90
N ARG A 79 -1.84 -1.36 17.76
CA ARG A 79 -1.29 -0.67 16.59
C ARG A 79 -1.17 0.83 16.81
N LEU A 80 -2.18 1.48 17.38
CA LEU A 80 -2.11 2.89 17.73
C LEU A 80 -1.02 3.14 18.77
N HIS A 81 -0.95 2.32 19.83
CA HIS A 81 0.08 2.40 20.86
C HIS A 81 1.50 2.35 20.27
N ARG A 82 1.80 1.35 19.44
CA ARG A 82 3.11 1.25 18.75
C ARG A 82 3.35 2.47 17.85
N THR A 83 2.35 2.87 17.07
CA THR A 83 2.48 4.00 16.13
C THR A 83 2.82 5.31 16.83
N LEU A 84 2.11 5.64 17.91
CA LEU A 84 2.35 6.85 18.69
C LEU A 84 3.67 6.76 19.47
N GLY A 85 3.96 5.60 20.08
CA GLY A 85 5.18 5.37 20.84
C GLY A 85 6.46 5.42 19.98
N ASP A 86 6.50 4.70 18.86
CA ASP A 86 7.65 4.65 17.94
C ASP A 86 7.95 6.05 17.35
N ALA A 87 6.89 6.81 17.06
CA ALA A 87 7.01 8.18 16.59
C ALA A 87 7.41 9.16 17.70
N GLY A 88 7.32 8.79 18.97
CA GLY A 88 7.48 9.71 20.10
C GLY A 88 6.43 10.84 20.07
N ALA A 89 5.19 10.51 19.71
CA ALA A 89 4.10 11.48 19.67
C ALA A 89 3.80 12.00 21.08
N ASP A 90 3.71 13.32 21.22
CA ASP A 90 3.45 14.00 22.49
C ASP A 90 2.07 14.69 22.52
N ARG A 91 1.33 14.62 21.41
CA ARG A 91 -0.05 15.09 21.29
C ARG A 91 -0.78 14.36 20.17
N VAL A 92 -2.10 14.44 20.21
CA VAL A 92 -2.98 13.92 19.15
C VAL A 92 -3.95 14.99 18.68
N VAL A 93 -4.40 14.87 17.44
CA VAL A 93 -5.54 15.60 16.90
C VAL A 93 -6.65 14.61 16.60
N LEU A 94 -7.77 14.77 17.30
CA LEU A 94 -9.01 14.05 17.04
C LEU A 94 -9.74 14.74 15.89
N VAL A 95 -10.14 13.98 14.88
CA VAL A 95 -10.86 14.49 13.73
C VAL A 95 -12.21 13.78 13.60
N GLY A 96 -13.26 14.57 13.40
CA GLY A 96 -14.56 14.09 12.93
C GLY A 96 -14.88 14.71 11.58
N ALA A 97 -15.33 13.92 10.63
CA ALA A 97 -15.75 14.40 9.32
C ALA A 97 -17.06 13.71 8.90
N SER A 98 -17.93 14.42 8.20
CA SER A 98 -19.15 13.87 7.63
C SER A 98 -19.46 14.50 6.29
N ALA A 99 -19.97 13.70 5.35
CA ALA A 99 -20.57 14.19 4.12
C ALA A 99 -21.99 14.77 4.34
N GLY A 100 -22.54 14.66 5.56
CA GLY A 100 -23.90 15.05 5.88
C GLY A 100 -24.93 13.96 5.53
N PRO A 101 -26.09 13.95 6.21
CA PRO A 101 -27.13 12.95 5.98
C PRO A 101 -27.85 13.07 4.63
N GLU A 102 -27.69 14.18 3.92
CA GLU A 102 -28.43 14.51 2.70
C GLU A 102 -28.20 13.46 1.60
N ILE A 103 -26.94 13.08 1.37
CA ILE A 103 -26.57 12.11 0.32
C ILE A 103 -27.10 10.71 0.60
N GLU A 104 -27.12 10.30 1.87
CA GLU A 104 -27.70 9.01 2.26
C GLU A 104 -29.21 8.99 2.09
N ARG A 105 -29.89 10.07 2.50
CA ARG A 105 -31.33 10.21 2.29
C ARG A 105 -31.68 10.18 0.81
N GLU A 106 -30.89 10.84 -0.03
CA GLU A 106 -31.08 10.81 -1.48
C GLU A 106 -30.84 9.43 -2.06
N ALA A 107 -29.74 8.78 -1.72
CA ALA A 107 -29.49 7.41 -2.16
C ALA A 107 -30.68 6.52 -1.78
N GLN A 108 -31.13 6.57 -0.52
CA GLN A 108 -32.28 5.77 -0.08
C GLN A 108 -33.59 6.11 -0.81
N ARG A 109 -33.78 7.35 -1.29
CA ARG A 109 -34.89 7.68 -2.19
C ARG A 109 -34.74 6.96 -3.53
N ARG A 110 -33.56 7.05 -4.18
CA ARG A 110 -33.28 6.36 -5.45
C ARG A 110 -33.47 4.85 -5.37
N TRP A 111 -33.11 4.24 -4.23
CA TRP A 111 -33.37 2.83 -4.00
C TRP A 111 -34.87 2.50 -3.98
N ARG A 112 -35.70 3.30 -3.31
CA ARG A 112 -37.16 3.13 -3.26
C ARG A 112 -37.83 3.40 -4.61
N ASP A 113 -37.24 4.28 -5.40
CA ASP A 113 -37.71 4.60 -6.75
C ASP A 113 -37.25 3.58 -7.81
N GLU A 114 -36.72 2.43 -7.38
CA GLU A 114 -36.22 1.34 -8.25
C GLU A 114 -35.07 1.77 -9.19
N LYS A 115 -34.22 2.68 -8.72
CA LYS A 115 -33.02 3.19 -9.41
C LYS A 115 -31.73 2.75 -8.70
N PRO A 116 -31.37 1.46 -8.78
CA PRO A 116 -30.24 0.90 -8.04
C PRO A 116 -28.88 1.43 -8.52
N ASP A 117 -28.78 1.85 -9.79
CA ASP A 117 -27.59 2.45 -10.38
C ASP A 117 -27.33 3.85 -9.78
N GLU A 118 -28.33 4.73 -9.78
CA GLU A 118 -28.24 6.05 -9.14
C GLU A 118 -27.96 5.94 -7.63
N TYR A 119 -28.62 5.01 -6.93
CA TYR A 119 -28.34 4.69 -5.53
C TYR A 119 -26.86 4.37 -5.31
N PHE A 120 -26.32 3.44 -6.09
CA PHE A 120 -24.95 2.97 -5.94
C PHE A 120 -23.93 4.10 -6.15
N PHE A 121 -24.12 4.92 -7.19
CA PHE A 121 -23.22 6.03 -7.49
C PHE A 121 -23.25 7.11 -6.41
N LEU A 122 -24.42 7.46 -5.86
CA LEU A 122 -24.55 8.38 -4.73
C LEU A 122 -23.90 7.82 -3.45
N GLU A 123 -24.13 6.55 -3.15
CA GLU A 123 -23.52 5.86 -2.01
C GLU A 123 -21.99 5.89 -2.07
N MET A 124 -21.42 5.57 -3.23
CA MET A 124 -19.97 5.59 -3.41
C MET A 124 -19.42 7.01 -3.41
N TYR A 125 -20.16 7.98 -3.96
CA TYR A 125 -19.75 9.38 -3.95
C TYR A 125 -19.69 9.93 -2.53
N GLY A 126 -20.68 9.61 -1.68
CA GLY A 126 -20.68 9.98 -0.27
C GLY A 126 -19.46 9.44 0.48
N SER A 127 -19.02 8.21 0.18
CA SER A 127 -17.78 7.65 0.73
C SER A 127 -16.55 8.44 0.24
N ALA A 128 -16.51 8.78 -1.06
CA ALA A 128 -15.43 9.56 -1.66
C ALA A 128 -15.31 10.95 -1.04
N VAL A 129 -16.44 11.59 -0.72
CA VAL A 129 -16.46 12.87 -0.01
C VAL A 129 -15.78 12.74 1.36
N VAL A 130 -16.14 11.74 2.18
CA VAL A 130 -15.52 11.55 3.49
C VAL A 130 -14.02 11.32 3.39
N GLU A 131 -13.57 10.51 2.42
CA GLU A 131 -12.15 10.30 2.18
C GLU A 131 -11.42 11.60 1.82
N HIS A 132 -12.02 12.43 0.96
CA HIS A 132 -11.50 13.76 0.61
C HIS A 132 -11.45 14.69 1.83
N LEU A 133 -12.48 14.71 2.67
CA LEU A 133 -12.53 15.54 3.88
C LEU A 133 -11.41 15.16 4.87
N VAL A 134 -11.19 13.87 5.10
CA VAL A 134 -10.14 13.37 6.01
C VAL A 134 -8.74 13.62 5.45
N MET A 135 -8.55 13.46 4.14
CA MET A 135 -7.30 13.81 3.46
C MET A 135 -7.01 15.31 3.58
N SER A 136 -8.03 16.14 3.31
CA SER A 136 -7.93 17.59 3.40
C SER A 136 -7.65 18.05 4.82
N ALA A 137 -8.28 17.43 5.81
CA ALA A 137 -7.97 17.66 7.22
C ALA A 137 -6.50 17.35 7.50
N GLY A 138 -6.02 16.15 7.13
CA GLY A 138 -4.61 15.76 7.28
C GLY A 138 -3.63 16.76 6.66
N ALA A 139 -3.91 17.23 5.43
CA ALA A 139 -3.09 18.24 4.77
C ALA A 139 -3.06 19.58 5.52
N ARG A 140 -4.21 20.04 6.05
CA ARG A 140 -4.29 21.24 6.88
C ARG A 140 -3.53 21.08 8.21
N LEU A 141 -3.64 19.90 8.83
CA LEU A 141 -2.88 19.58 10.05
C LEU A 141 -1.37 19.62 9.77
N CYS A 142 -0.91 19.00 8.67
CA CYS A 142 0.50 19.05 8.26
C CYS A 142 0.98 20.49 8.02
N ALA A 143 0.21 21.29 7.27
CA ALA A 143 0.55 22.69 6.98
C ALA A 143 0.61 23.55 8.25
N SER A 144 -0.21 23.23 9.26
CA SER A 144 -0.18 23.92 10.56
C SER A 144 0.97 23.46 11.45
N ALA A 145 1.40 22.20 11.31
CA ALA A 145 2.47 21.59 12.10
C ALA A 145 3.89 21.96 11.59
N GLU A 146 4.05 22.14 10.28
CA GLU A 146 5.35 22.36 9.64
C GLU A 146 6.11 23.61 10.18
N PRO A 147 5.49 24.79 10.38
CA PRO A 147 6.19 25.95 10.94
C PRO A 147 6.65 25.76 12.39
N GLU A 148 6.01 24.85 13.14
CA GLU A 148 6.37 24.50 14.51
C GLU A 148 7.45 23.39 14.55
N GLY A 149 7.95 22.93 13.40
CA GLY A 149 8.92 21.83 13.30
C GLY A 149 8.32 20.47 13.69
N LEU A 150 6.99 20.34 13.63
CA LEU A 150 6.27 19.13 14.00
C LEU A 150 5.92 18.30 12.76
N ALA A 151 5.74 17.00 12.95
CA ALA A 151 5.22 16.09 11.94
C ALA A 151 3.90 15.46 12.40
N VAL A 152 2.96 15.32 11.45
CA VAL A 152 1.66 14.67 11.66
C VAL A 152 1.73 13.25 11.11
N LEU A 153 1.32 12.28 11.92
CA LEU A 153 1.22 10.88 11.53
C LEU A 153 -0.08 10.64 10.73
N PRO A 154 -0.12 9.64 9.83
CA PRO A 154 -1.37 9.19 9.22
C PRO A 154 -2.44 8.84 10.25
N HIS A 155 -3.69 9.10 9.91
CA HIS A 155 -4.79 8.83 10.81
C HIS A 155 -4.99 7.34 11.07
N TYR A 156 -5.57 7.06 12.23
CA TYR A 156 -6.06 5.74 12.61
C TYR A 156 -7.42 5.86 13.29
N SER A 157 -8.25 4.82 13.17
CA SER A 157 -9.65 4.87 13.60
C SER A 157 -10.11 3.53 14.20
N PRO A 158 -11.06 3.54 15.15
CA PRO A 158 -11.78 2.33 15.56
C PRO A 158 -12.36 1.58 14.35
N GLY A 159 -12.29 0.25 14.38
CA GLY A 159 -12.64 -0.62 13.24
C GLY A 159 -11.49 -0.93 12.28
N TYR A 160 -10.35 -0.24 12.40
CA TYR A 160 -9.12 -0.67 11.74
C TYR A 160 -8.52 -1.88 12.48
N PRO A 161 -7.59 -2.64 11.87
CA PRO A 161 -6.98 -3.79 12.53
C PRO A 161 -6.40 -3.47 13.91
N GLU A 162 -6.59 -4.35 14.90
CA GLU A 162 -6.13 -4.10 16.28
C GLU A 162 -6.75 -2.82 16.91
N TRP A 163 -7.96 -2.42 16.51
CA TRP A 163 -8.76 -1.42 17.23
C TRP A 163 -10.25 -1.76 17.14
N ASP A 164 -10.85 -2.13 18.26
CA ASP A 164 -12.26 -2.48 18.34
C ASP A 164 -13.17 -1.30 17.96
N ILE A 165 -14.12 -1.55 17.06
CA ILE A 165 -15.13 -0.57 16.65
C ILE A 165 -16.03 -0.13 17.82
N ALA A 166 -16.19 -0.96 18.85
CA ALA A 166 -16.96 -0.62 20.04
C ALA A 166 -16.40 0.61 20.79
N GLU A 167 -15.11 0.93 20.63
CA GLU A 167 -14.50 2.12 21.23
C GLU A 167 -14.83 3.43 20.48
N GLN A 168 -15.52 3.35 19.34
CA GLN A 168 -15.90 4.51 18.53
C GLN A 168 -16.78 5.51 19.30
N ALA A 169 -17.64 5.03 20.21
CA ALA A 169 -18.45 5.88 21.07
C ALA A 169 -17.61 6.74 22.03
N ARG A 170 -16.50 6.19 22.55
CA ARG A 170 -15.57 6.92 23.42
C ARG A 170 -14.85 8.02 22.63
N LEU A 171 -14.38 7.71 21.42
CA LEU A 171 -13.74 8.68 20.54
C LEU A 171 -14.71 9.80 20.13
N ARG A 172 -15.97 9.47 19.82
CA ARG A 172 -17.02 10.44 19.52
C ARG A 172 -17.24 11.42 20.69
N ALA A 173 -17.29 10.91 21.92
CA ALA A 173 -17.50 11.73 23.11
C ALA A 173 -16.37 12.76 23.30
N LEU A 174 -15.12 12.36 23.03
CA LEU A 174 -13.96 13.26 23.12
C LEU A 174 -14.01 14.43 22.13
N LEU A 175 -14.70 14.34 21.00
CA LEU A 175 -14.84 15.48 20.08
C LEU A 175 -15.77 16.59 20.61
N GLY A 176 -16.60 16.30 21.62
CA GLY A 176 -17.54 17.27 22.18
C GLY A 176 -18.64 17.65 21.18
N ALA A 177 -18.94 18.95 21.12
CA ALA A 177 -19.97 19.51 20.24
C ALA A 177 -19.53 19.44 18.76
N LEU A 178 -20.47 19.06 17.88
CA LEU A 178 -20.22 18.91 16.45
C LEU A 178 -21.08 19.89 15.62
N PRO A 179 -20.64 20.26 14.41
CA PRO A 179 -21.42 21.12 13.51
C PRO A 179 -22.71 20.51 12.98
N GLY A 180 -22.79 19.18 12.96
CA GLY A 180 -23.92 18.44 12.42
C GLY A 180 -24.16 17.13 13.18
N PRO A 181 -25.23 16.39 12.82
CA PRO A 181 -25.57 15.14 13.48
C PRO A 181 -24.48 14.11 13.26
N LEU A 182 -24.08 13.44 14.34
CA LEU A 182 -23.23 12.26 14.30
C LEU A 182 -23.42 11.45 15.58
N ASP A 183 -24.10 10.33 15.45
CA ASP A 183 -24.35 9.36 16.50
C ASP A 183 -23.54 8.08 16.25
N VAL A 184 -23.32 7.31 17.31
CA VAL A 184 -22.71 5.98 17.25
C VAL A 184 -23.77 4.97 17.67
N LEU A 185 -24.09 4.04 16.78
CA LEU A 185 -25.01 2.94 17.06
C LEU A 185 -24.36 1.92 18.01
N GLU A 186 -25.15 1.03 18.60
CA GLU A 186 -24.64 -0.04 19.48
C GLU A 186 -23.61 -0.94 18.77
N SER A 187 -23.74 -1.11 17.45
CA SER A 187 -22.76 -1.83 16.62
C SER A 187 -21.43 -1.11 16.41
N GLY A 188 -21.29 0.12 16.90
CA GLY A 188 -20.15 1.00 16.63
C GLY A 188 -20.24 1.77 15.30
N MET A 189 -21.24 1.50 14.46
CA MET A 189 -21.45 2.23 13.21
C MET A 189 -21.86 3.68 13.45
N LEU A 190 -21.38 4.58 12.58
CA LEU A 190 -21.75 5.99 12.60
C LEU A 190 -23.08 6.23 11.87
N SER A 191 -23.85 7.18 12.38
CA SER A 191 -25.05 7.72 11.73
C SER A 191 -24.94 9.25 11.71
N PRO A 192 -24.78 9.90 10.53
CA PRO A 192 -24.81 9.33 9.17
C PRO A 192 -23.64 8.37 8.88
N LYS A 193 -23.89 7.36 8.03
CA LYS A 193 -22.90 6.33 7.62
C LYS A 193 -21.70 6.92 6.88
N LYS A 194 -21.88 8.00 6.11
CA LYS A 194 -20.85 8.75 5.39
C LYS A 194 -20.20 9.74 6.35
N SER A 195 -19.60 9.18 7.40
CA SER A 195 -18.84 9.90 8.40
C SER A 195 -17.62 9.09 8.83
N LEU A 196 -16.63 9.76 9.39
CA LEU A 196 -15.40 9.12 9.90
C LEU A 196 -14.92 9.85 11.16
N LEU A 197 -14.47 9.07 12.13
CA LEU A 197 -13.73 9.54 13.31
C LEU A 197 -12.28 9.04 13.21
N ALA A 198 -11.31 9.92 13.46
CA ALA A 198 -9.89 9.63 13.28
C ALA A 198 -9.04 10.25 14.39
N VAL A 199 -7.90 9.61 14.65
CA VAL A 199 -6.85 10.11 15.52
C VAL A 199 -5.59 10.29 14.68
N PHE A 200 -5.03 11.50 14.68
CA PHE A 200 -3.73 11.82 14.10
C PHE A 200 -2.73 12.04 15.23
N GLY A 201 -1.65 11.27 15.26
CA GLY A 201 -0.54 11.57 16.17
C GLY A 201 0.27 12.76 15.68
N VAL A 202 0.84 13.53 16.59
CA VAL A 202 1.75 14.63 16.26
C VAL A 202 3.03 14.47 17.08
N THR A 203 4.17 14.62 16.42
CA THR A 203 5.49 14.39 17.02
C THR A 203 6.45 15.53 16.68
N PRO A 204 7.35 15.92 17.60
CA PRO A 204 8.47 16.81 17.29
C PRO A 204 9.62 16.11 16.54
N TYR A 205 9.57 14.78 16.39
CA TYR A 205 10.65 13.97 15.81
C TYR A 205 10.38 13.66 14.31
N VAL A 206 10.50 14.67 13.46
CA VAL A 206 10.20 14.59 12.01
C VAL A 206 10.96 13.45 11.31
N GLU A 207 12.20 13.19 11.72
CA GLU A 207 13.06 12.13 11.19
C GLU A 207 12.51 10.72 11.45
N ARG A 208 11.73 10.52 12.52
CA ARG A 208 11.10 9.23 12.84
C ARG A 208 9.92 8.94 11.93
N VAL A 209 9.21 9.96 11.46
CA VAL A 209 8.09 9.83 10.53
C VAL A 209 8.57 9.43 9.13
N ARG A 210 9.71 10.00 8.66
CA ARG A 210 10.30 9.68 7.34
C ARG A 210 10.74 8.22 7.20
N ARG A 211 11.03 7.54 8.31
CA ARG A 211 11.43 6.11 8.35
C ARG A 211 10.25 5.15 8.48
N ALA A 212 9.04 5.66 8.67
CA ALA A 212 7.89 4.85 9.02
C ALA A 212 7.04 4.57 7.76
N THR A 213 7.57 3.76 6.85
CA THR A 213 6.88 3.21 5.67
C THR A 213 5.63 2.40 6.02
N ASP A 214 5.45 2.05 7.29
CA ASP A 214 4.38 1.23 7.85
C ASP A 214 3.17 2.01 8.35
N LEU A 215 3.27 3.34 8.31
CA LEU A 215 2.17 4.24 8.66
C LEU A 215 1.08 4.28 7.57
N VAL A 216 1.34 3.75 6.37
CA VAL A 216 0.30 3.59 5.35
C VAL A 216 -0.56 2.38 5.72
N PRO A 217 -1.83 2.54 6.12
CA PRO A 217 -2.64 1.41 6.60
C PRO A 217 -2.77 0.30 5.55
N CYS A 218 -2.88 0.67 4.27
CA CYS A 218 -2.92 -0.24 3.14
C CYS A 218 -1.63 -1.05 2.91
N ARG A 219 -0.48 -0.62 3.44
CA ARG A 219 0.77 -1.40 3.38
C ARG A 219 0.88 -2.46 4.48
N GLY A 220 0.08 -2.35 5.55
CA GLY A 220 0.07 -3.33 6.65
C GLY A 220 -1.27 -4.05 6.84
N CYS A 221 -2.21 -3.88 5.91
CA CYS A 221 -3.55 -4.48 6.01
C CYS A 221 -3.52 -5.95 5.56
N ALA A 222 -3.97 -6.86 6.42
CA ALA A 222 -4.01 -8.30 6.17
C ALA A 222 -5.18 -8.76 5.27
N LEU A 223 -6.05 -7.86 4.79
CA LEU A 223 -7.18 -8.20 3.92
C LEU A 223 -6.69 -8.55 2.51
N VAL A 224 -6.57 -9.85 2.23
CA VAL A 224 -6.16 -10.37 0.91
C VAL A 224 -7.17 -9.96 -0.16
N GLY A 225 -6.69 -9.53 -1.34
CA GLY A 225 -7.55 -9.20 -2.47
C GLY A 225 -8.39 -7.93 -2.30
N CYS A 226 -8.07 -7.06 -1.33
CA CYS A 226 -8.79 -5.80 -1.14
C CYS A 226 -8.71 -4.91 -2.40
N GLN A 227 -9.81 -4.80 -3.14
CA GLN A 227 -9.95 -3.93 -4.31
C GLN A 227 -9.77 -2.43 -3.98
N TYR A 228 -9.92 -2.07 -2.70
CA TYR A 228 -9.78 -0.71 -2.21
C TYR A 228 -8.35 -0.36 -1.74
N ARG A 229 -7.38 -1.26 -1.92
CA ARG A 229 -6.01 -1.04 -1.42
C ARG A 229 -5.31 0.08 -2.21
N ARG A 230 -4.79 1.08 -1.48
CA ARG A 230 -4.12 2.26 -2.05
C ARG A 230 -2.61 2.06 -2.31
N ALA A 231 -1.99 1.10 -1.65
CA ALA A 231 -0.60 0.72 -1.88
C ALA A 231 -0.51 -0.71 -2.43
N PRO A 232 0.58 -1.08 -3.13
CA PRO A 232 0.88 -2.50 -3.35
C PRO A 232 0.83 -3.26 -2.02
N TYR A 233 0.43 -4.53 -2.04
CA TYR A 233 0.44 -5.37 -0.85
C TYR A 233 1.87 -5.44 -0.30
N GLY A 234 2.11 -4.77 0.82
CA GLY A 234 3.35 -4.86 1.57
C GLY A 234 3.17 -5.94 2.64
N GLU A 235 3.98 -6.99 2.63
CA GLU A 235 3.93 -7.97 3.71
C GLU A 235 4.73 -7.45 4.91
N ARG A 236 4.05 -6.81 5.86
CA ARG A 236 4.50 -6.91 7.24
C ARG A 236 4.14 -8.31 7.77
N ARG A 237 5.15 -9.16 7.73
CA ARG A 237 5.38 -10.39 8.52
C ARG A 237 4.34 -10.62 9.62
N ARG A 238 3.48 -11.64 9.45
CA ARG A 238 2.82 -12.27 10.61
C ARG A 238 3.89 -12.99 11.42
N ARG A 239 4.33 -12.41 12.54
CA ARG A 239 4.87 -13.23 13.63
C ARG A 239 3.67 -13.92 14.29
N GLY A 240 3.64 -15.24 14.20
CA GLY A 240 2.82 -16.10 15.07
C GLY A 240 1.40 -16.39 14.59
N ALA A 241 1.27 -17.32 13.65
CA ALA A 241 0.17 -18.28 13.66
C ALA A 241 0.80 -19.68 13.57
N PRO A 242 0.56 -20.59 14.52
CA PRO A 242 1.08 -21.94 14.41
C PRO A 242 0.28 -22.71 13.37
N GLY A 243 0.96 -23.29 12.38
CA GLY A 243 0.39 -24.35 11.55
C GLY A 243 0.20 -24.05 10.06
N ARG A 244 1.26 -23.64 9.35
CA ARG A 244 1.58 -24.16 8.02
C ARG A 244 3.03 -23.82 7.71
N VAL A 245 3.91 -24.80 7.70
CA VAL A 245 5.28 -24.60 7.20
C VAL A 245 5.13 -24.38 5.69
N VAL A 246 5.32 -23.15 5.24
CA VAL A 246 5.39 -22.86 3.80
C VAL A 246 6.80 -23.29 3.40
N ARG A 247 6.93 -24.47 2.79
CA ARG A 247 8.21 -24.96 2.29
C ARG A 247 8.28 -24.69 0.80
N LEU A 248 9.49 -24.37 0.33
CA LEU A 248 9.81 -24.24 -1.09
C LEU A 248 9.44 -25.53 -1.84
N THR A 249 8.81 -25.40 -3.01
CA THR A 249 8.49 -26.56 -3.85
C THR A 249 9.77 -27.13 -4.46
N VAL A 250 10.27 -28.26 -3.94
CA VAL A 250 11.54 -28.84 -4.42
C VAL A 250 11.48 -29.35 -5.86
N ASP A 251 10.32 -29.84 -6.32
CA ASP A 251 10.12 -30.39 -7.66
C ASP A 251 9.29 -29.47 -8.57
N GLY A 252 9.63 -28.17 -8.56
CA GLY A 252 8.96 -27.16 -9.37
C GLY A 252 9.07 -27.42 -10.88
N GLN A 253 7.99 -27.11 -11.61
CA GLN A 253 8.00 -27.05 -13.08
C GLN A 253 8.38 -25.63 -13.50
N TYR A 254 9.41 -25.51 -14.34
CA TYR A 254 9.96 -24.23 -14.76
C TYR A 254 9.63 -23.94 -16.23
N ALA A 255 9.41 -22.67 -16.57
CA ALA A 255 9.35 -22.27 -17.97
C ALA A 255 10.74 -22.34 -18.63
N THR A 256 11.81 -22.10 -17.87
CA THR A 256 13.19 -22.26 -18.31
C THR A 256 13.64 -23.72 -18.27
N SER A 257 14.36 -24.18 -19.30
CA SER A 257 14.89 -25.55 -19.32
C SER A 257 15.83 -25.85 -18.15
N ALA A 258 15.72 -27.05 -17.58
CA ALA A 258 16.56 -27.49 -16.46
C ALA A 258 18.07 -27.44 -16.75
N ARG A 259 18.47 -27.65 -18.02
CA ARG A 259 19.88 -27.52 -18.45
C ARG A 259 20.38 -26.07 -18.31
N ALA A 260 19.55 -25.10 -18.70
CA ALA A 260 19.89 -23.69 -18.58
C ALA A 260 19.91 -23.24 -17.11
N LEU A 261 18.91 -23.64 -16.32
CA LEU A 261 18.86 -23.33 -14.88
C LEU A 261 20.07 -23.86 -14.13
N ARG A 262 20.46 -25.13 -14.37
CA ARG A 262 21.67 -25.72 -13.78
C ARG A 262 22.95 -24.96 -14.14
N ARG A 263 23.07 -24.57 -15.42
CA ARG A 263 24.24 -23.81 -15.88
C ARG A 263 24.29 -22.43 -15.23
N TRP A 264 23.18 -21.70 -15.26
CA TRP A 264 23.12 -20.35 -14.72
C TRP A 264 23.21 -20.31 -13.20
N SER A 265 22.68 -21.30 -12.49
CA SER A 265 22.86 -21.42 -11.04
C SER A 265 24.33 -21.62 -10.67
N ALA A 266 25.13 -22.27 -11.52
CA ALA A 266 26.56 -22.49 -11.29
C ALA A 266 27.44 -21.31 -11.75
N GLU A 267 27.12 -20.69 -12.89
CA GLU A 267 27.99 -19.69 -13.54
C GLU A 267 27.60 -18.25 -13.20
N ARG A 268 26.35 -17.97 -12.85
CA ARG A 268 25.79 -16.61 -12.81
C ARG A 268 25.11 -16.23 -11.51
N LEU A 269 24.87 -17.19 -10.62
CA LEU A 269 24.19 -16.97 -9.35
C LEU A 269 25.16 -17.12 -8.18
N THR A 270 25.14 -16.18 -7.25
CA THR A 270 25.74 -16.31 -5.93
C THR A 270 24.64 -16.26 -4.88
N LEU A 271 24.67 -17.18 -3.91
CA LEU A 271 23.75 -17.24 -2.79
C LEU A 271 24.54 -17.18 -1.48
N VAL A 272 24.22 -16.20 -0.63
CA VAL A 272 24.85 -16.00 0.68
C VAL A 272 23.78 -16.10 1.76
N ASP A 273 23.93 -17.04 2.68
CA ASP A 273 23.03 -17.18 3.83
C ASP A 273 23.53 -16.27 4.96
N ASN A 274 22.62 -15.47 5.52
CA ASN A 274 22.91 -14.49 6.56
C ASN A 274 22.54 -15.03 7.95
N ALA A 275 23.17 -14.47 8.99
CA ALA A 275 22.96 -14.90 10.38
C ALA A 275 21.52 -14.67 10.91
N ASP A 276 20.76 -13.78 10.27
CA ASP A 276 19.36 -13.49 10.61
C ASP A 276 18.36 -14.44 9.91
N GLY A 277 18.88 -15.44 9.18
CA GLY A 277 18.10 -16.43 8.45
C GLY A 277 17.69 -16.00 7.04
N THR A 278 18.07 -14.80 6.59
CA THR A 278 17.83 -14.38 5.19
C THR A 278 18.87 -14.99 4.23
N THR A 279 18.52 -15.07 2.95
CA THR A 279 19.46 -15.47 1.88
C THR A 279 19.54 -14.36 0.84
N ASP A 280 20.73 -13.82 0.61
CA ASP A 280 20.99 -12.87 -0.46
C ASP A 280 21.41 -13.59 -1.74
N ALA A 281 20.66 -13.35 -2.81
CA ALA A 281 20.91 -13.86 -4.15
C ALA A 281 21.38 -12.74 -5.07
N ARG A 282 22.50 -12.95 -5.75
CA ARG A 282 22.99 -12.06 -6.82
C ARG A 282 23.11 -12.83 -8.11
N PHE A 283 22.36 -12.42 -9.11
CA PHE A 283 22.38 -13.00 -10.44
C PHE A 283 22.97 -12.01 -11.45
N ARG A 284 23.99 -12.44 -12.18
CA ARG A 284 24.61 -11.65 -13.26
C ARG A 284 23.99 -11.98 -14.61
N TYR A 285 23.22 -11.05 -15.15
CA TYR A 285 22.74 -11.09 -16.52
C TYR A 285 23.84 -10.63 -17.49
N GLU A 286 23.98 -11.36 -18.59
CA GLU A 286 24.92 -11.05 -19.67
C GLU A 286 24.15 -11.07 -20.99
N GLY A 287 24.18 -9.95 -21.69
CA GLY A 287 23.54 -9.79 -23.00
C GLY A 287 24.36 -8.88 -23.91
N THR A 288 23.74 -8.49 -25.02
CA THR A 288 24.30 -7.52 -25.96
C THR A 288 23.26 -6.47 -26.33
N THR A 289 23.70 -5.25 -26.65
CA THR A 289 22.82 -4.17 -27.10
C THR A 289 22.32 -4.42 -28.53
N CYS A 290 21.17 -3.85 -28.90
CA CYS A 290 20.59 -3.96 -30.25
C CYS A 290 21.23 -3.05 -31.31
N SER A 291 22.17 -2.17 -30.96
CA SER A 291 22.86 -1.29 -31.90
C SER A 291 23.82 -2.07 -32.82
N ASN A 292 24.09 -1.54 -34.02
CA ASN A 292 25.13 -2.05 -34.91
C ASN A 292 26.43 -2.27 -34.11
N PHE A 293 26.98 -3.48 -34.18
CA PHE A 293 28.13 -4.00 -33.42
C PHE A 293 27.89 -4.53 -31.98
N GLY A 294 26.65 -4.65 -31.51
CA GLY A 294 26.27 -5.46 -30.34
C GLY A 294 27.24 -5.40 -29.15
N ARG A 295 27.20 -4.31 -28.37
CA ARG A 295 28.10 -4.15 -27.22
C ARG A 295 27.69 -5.08 -26.08
N PRO A 296 28.65 -5.67 -25.35
CA PRO A 296 28.37 -6.40 -24.11
C PRO A 296 27.55 -5.52 -23.15
N LEU A 297 26.59 -6.15 -22.49
CA LEU A 297 25.65 -5.50 -21.57
C LEU A 297 25.52 -6.39 -20.33
N TYR A 298 25.87 -5.87 -19.17
CA TYR A 298 25.79 -6.60 -17.91
C TYR A 298 24.83 -5.91 -16.92
N PHE A 299 23.90 -6.69 -16.39
CA PHE A 299 23.02 -6.26 -15.30
C PHE A 299 23.18 -7.20 -14.11
N GLU A 300 23.16 -6.63 -12.91
CA GLU A 300 23.08 -7.38 -11.67
C GLU A 300 21.65 -7.32 -11.14
N TYR A 301 21.12 -8.50 -10.82
CA TYR A 301 19.85 -8.67 -10.15
C TYR A 301 20.15 -9.11 -8.71
N ALA A 302 19.79 -8.28 -7.75
CA ALA A 302 19.92 -8.57 -6.33
C ALA A 302 18.54 -8.89 -5.75
N VAL A 303 18.45 -10.02 -5.06
CA VAL A 303 17.22 -10.49 -4.42
C VAL A 303 17.55 -10.91 -3.00
N THR A 304 16.88 -10.32 -2.01
CA THR A 304 16.97 -10.79 -0.62
C THR A 304 15.75 -11.65 -0.32
N LEU A 305 15.98 -12.86 0.13
CA LEU A 305 14.96 -13.84 0.50
C LEU A 305 14.88 -13.97 2.02
N GLY A 306 13.69 -14.20 2.53
CA GLY A 306 13.46 -14.53 3.94
C GLY A 306 13.86 -15.97 4.26
N ALA A 307 13.55 -16.39 5.48
CA ALA A 307 13.94 -17.69 5.99
C ALA A 307 13.38 -18.86 5.16
N ALA A 308 14.15 -19.94 5.10
CA ALA A 308 13.75 -21.19 4.45
C ALA A 308 12.45 -21.76 5.06
N ASP A 309 12.29 -21.65 6.38
CA ASP A 309 11.08 -22.09 7.11
C ASP A 309 9.81 -21.31 6.72
N ASP A 310 10.00 -20.11 6.18
CA ASP A 310 8.93 -19.23 5.67
C ASP A 310 8.71 -19.42 4.15
N GLY A 311 9.45 -20.32 3.50
CA GLY A 311 9.34 -20.60 2.06
C GLY A 311 10.07 -19.60 1.17
N TYR A 312 11.15 -19.00 1.69
CA TYR A 312 11.95 -17.99 0.99
C TYR A 312 11.11 -16.83 0.43
N PRO A 313 10.35 -16.08 1.26
CA PRO A 313 9.61 -14.93 0.77
C PRO A 313 10.57 -13.88 0.21
N ILE A 314 10.25 -13.31 -0.95
CA ILE A 314 11.09 -12.31 -1.61
C ILE A 314 10.96 -10.97 -0.86
N LEU A 315 11.93 -10.64 -0.01
CA LEU A 315 11.91 -9.44 0.82
C LEU A 315 12.27 -8.18 0.03
N SER A 316 13.21 -8.30 -0.90
CA SER A 316 13.60 -7.20 -1.78
C SER A 316 14.06 -7.71 -3.15
N GLN A 317 13.89 -6.88 -4.17
CA GLN A 317 14.38 -7.09 -5.52
C GLN A 317 14.93 -5.78 -6.05
N ARG A 318 16.06 -5.85 -6.74
CA ARG A 318 16.64 -4.71 -7.41
C ARG A 318 17.39 -5.16 -8.66
N CYS A 319 17.27 -4.39 -9.72
CA CYS A 319 18.08 -4.54 -10.93
C CYS A 319 18.88 -3.26 -11.19
N ALA A 320 20.17 -3.40 -11.46
CA ALA A 320 21.01 -2.27 -11.85
C ALA A 320 22.11 -2.74 -12.82
N PRO A 321 22.70 -1.83 -13.60
CA PRO A 321 23.89 -2.17 -14.39
C PRO A 321 24.98 -2.74 -13.47
N ALA A 322 25.65 -3.79 -13.93
CA ALA A 322 26.72 -4.39 -13.15
C ALA A 322 27.84 -3.37 -12.89
N PRO A 323 28.55 -3.44 -11.74
CA PRO A 323 29.67 -2.54 -11.47
C PRO A 323 30.68 -2.52 -12.63
N GLY A 324 30.94 -1.33 -13.18
CA GLY A 324 31.86 -1.14 -14.29
C GLY A 324 31.29 -1.40 -15.70
N ASP A 325 30.02 -1.82 -15.83
CA ASP A 325 29.36 -1.89 -17.14
C ASP A 325 29.05 -0.49 -17.68
N ASP A 326 29.33 -0.25 -18.95
CA ASP A 326 28.90 0.95 -19.68
C ASP A 326 28.04 0.61 -20.92
N GLY A 327 27.84 -0.68 -21.20
CA GLY A 327 27.07 -1.19 -22.33
C GLY A 327 25.64 -0.65 -22.36
N TYR A 328 25.01 -0.54 -21.19
CA TYR A 328 23.63 -0.04 -21.06
C TYR A 328 23.45 1.38 -21.62
N ARG A 329 24.52 2.18 -21.62
CA ARG A 329 24.50 3.56 -22.13
C ARG A 329 24.30 3.65 -23.64
N PHE A 330 24.57 2.55 -24.34
CA PHE A 330 24.43 2.45 -25.80
C PHE A 330 23.06 1.95 -26.24
N MET A 331 22.16 1.61 -25.31
CA MET A 331 20.78 1.22 -25.64
C MET A 331 19.99 2.41 -26.21
N CYS A 332 19.19 2.18 -27.26
CA CYS A 332 18.45 3.24 -27.94
C CYS A 332 17.54 4.04 -26.99
N ARG A 333 16.82 3.37 -26.08
CA ARG A 333 15.98 4.06 -25.09
C ARG A 333 16.78 4.79 -24.02
N TYR A 334 17.96 4.30 -23.66
CA TYR A 334 18.82 5.04 -22.74
C TYR A 334 19.28 6.36 -23.35
N ARG A 335 19.67 6.35 -24.63
CA ARG A 335 20.07 7.57 -25.35
C ARG A 335 18.93 8.56 -25.53
N ALA A 336 17.69 8.07 -25.65
CA ALA A 336 16.50 8.90 -25.81
C ALA A 336 15.97 9.45 -24.48
N ALA A 337 16.00 8.65 -23.40
CA ALA A 337 15.41 8.98 -22.11
C ALA A 337 16.08 8.19 -20.97
N SER A 338 17.34 8.52 -20.65
CA SER A 338 18.17 7.78 -19.68
C SER A 338 17.55 7.71 -18.30
N THR A 339 17.11 8.83 -17.72
CA THR A 339 16.51 8.87 -16.38
C THR A 339 15.26 8.01 -16.32
N ALA A 340 14.33 8.17 -17.26
CA ALA A 340 13.08 7.42 -17.27
C ALA A 340 13.32 5.90 -17.39
N LEU A 341 14.25 5.47 -18.24
CA LEU A 341 14.58 4.05 -18.39
C LEU A 341 15.24 3.49 -17.13
N MET A 342 16.21 4.20 -16.54
CA MET A 342 16.91 3.71 -15.36
C MET A 342 16.03 3.70 -14.11
N THR A 343 15.14 4.68 -13.94
CA THR A 343 14.12 4.66 -12.89
C THR A 343 13.19 3.46 -13.05
N ALA A 344 12.71 3.21 -14.28
CA ALA A 344 11.85 2.04 -14.52
C ALA A 344 12.55 0.72 -14.18
N ILE A 345 13.84 0.56 -14.53
CA ILE A 345 14.62 -0.65 -14.21
C ILE A 345 14.85 -0.80 -12.70
N ASP A 346 15.14 0.29 -11.99
CA ASP A 346 15.41 0.25 -10.55
C ASP A 346 14.14 -0.03 -9.72
N GLU A 347 12.97 0.43 -10.18
CA GLU A 347 11.67 0.24 -9.51
C GLU A 347 11.00 -1.11 -9.81
N GLU A 348 11.50 -1.88 -10.77
CA GLU A 348 10.93 -3.16 -11.17
C GLU A 348 11.17 -4.26 -10.12
N ALA A 349 10.08 -4.71 -9.49
CA ALA A 349 10.10 -5.73 -8.44
C ALA A 349 8.87 -6.67 -8.56
N PRO A 350 8.77 -7.47 -9.64
CA PRO A 350 7.51 -8.11 -10.07
C PRO A 350 6.89 -9.06 -9.04
N LEU A 351 7.72 -9.72 -8.24
CA LEU A 351 7.30 -10.66 -7.18
C LEU A 351 7.74 -10.24 -5.77
N ALA A 352 8.00 -8.95 -5.52
CA ALA A 352 8.45 -8.52 -4.20
C ALA A 352 7.31 -8.68 -3.18
N GLY A 353 7.63 -9.20 -2.01
CA GLY A 353 6.67 -9.58 -0.97
C GLY A 353 5.87 -10.84 -1.31
N ARG A 354 6.28 -11.64 -2.30
CA ARG A 354 5.66 -12.94 -2.62
C ARG A 354 6.57 -14.10 -2.19
N PRO A 355 6.04 -15.30 -1.92
CA PRO A 355 6.85 -16.52 -1.84
C PRO A 355 7.63 -16.74 -3.14
N LEU A 356 8.84 -17.30 -3.04
CA LEU A 356 9.65 -17.59 -4.23
C LEU A 356 8.95 -18.58 -5.18
N ASP A 357 8.15 -19.52 -4.64
CA ASP A 357 7.33 -20.48 -5.40
C ASP A 357 6.37 -19.81 -6.40
N ASP A 358 5.95 -18.56 -6.16
CA ASP A 358 5.04 -17.84 -7.08
C ASP A 358 5.66 -17.70 -8.48
N VAL A 359 6.99 -17.77 -8.62
CA VAL A 359 7.67 -17.77 -9.93
C VAL A 359 7.24 -18.94 -10.83
N LEU A 360 6.88 -20.09 -10.25
CA LEU A 360 6.50 -21.30 -10.97
C LEU A 360 5.15 -21.15 -11.69
N THR A 361 4.31 -20.23 -11.21
CA THR A 361 2.98 -19.95 -11.77
C THR A 361 2.86 -18.55 -12.35
N TRP A 362 3.95 -17.76 -12.29
CA TRP A 362 3.95 -16.39 -12.77
C TRP A 362 3.82 -16.32 -14.29
N SER A 363 2.62 -15.93 -14.74
CA SER A 363 2.34 -15.66 -16.15
C SER A 363 3.10 -14.42 -16.62
N ARG A 364 4.00 -14.64 -17.59
CA ARG A 364 4.79 -13.62 -18.26
C ARG A 364 4.97 -13.99 -19.73
N PRO A 365 5.14 -13.02 -20.64
CA PRO A 365 5.39 -13.33 -22.04
C PRO A 365 6.59 -14.26 -22.21
N ALA A 366 6.39 -15.36 -22.95
CA ALA A 366 7.47 -16.23 -23.40
C ALA A 366 8.21 -15.53 -24.56
N MET A 367 8.94 -14.48 -24.23
CA MET A 367 9.72 -13.68 -25.18
C MET A 367 11.14 -14.22 -25.21
N GLY A 368 11.69 -14.50 -26.40
CA GLY A 368 13.09 -14.91 -26.55
C GLY A 368 14.08 -13.76 -26.28
N ALA A 369 14.99 -13.51 -27.23
CA ALA A 369 15.98 -12.42 -27.15
C ALA A 369 15.36 -11.01 -27.38
N GLY A 370 14.34 -10.67 -26.60
CA GLY A 370 13.66 -9.37 -26.65
C GLY A 370 14.50 -8.22 -26.08
N CYS A 371 14.24 -7.01 -26.58
CA CYS A 371 15.01 -5.81 -26.26
C CYS A 371 14.96 -5.49 -24.76
N TYR A 372 16.11 -5.33 -24.10
CA TYR A 372 16.17 -5.00 -22.66
C TYR A 372 15.42 -3.70 -22.31
N CYS A 373 15.23 -2.80 -23.28
CA CYS A 373 14.50 -1.56 -23.08
C CYS A 373 12.98 -1.75 -22.94
N GLU A 374 12.43 -2.90 -23.31
CA GLU A 374 11.00 -3.19 -23.22
C GLU A 374 10.65 -3.86 -21.89
N ARG A 375 9.52 -3.47 -21.32
CA ARG A 375 9.06 -3.99 -20.02
C ARG A 375 8.83 -5.50 -20.06
N ASP A 376 8.10 -6.01 -21.05
CA ASP A 376 7.83 -7.44 -21.20
C ASP A 376 9.11 -8.28 -21.32
N SER A 377 10.12 -7.72 -21.99
CA SER A 377 11.44 -8.34 -22.12
C SER A 377 12.23 -8.34 -20.80
N ARG A 378 11.99 -7.38 -19.89
CA ARG A 378 12.57 -7.36 -18.53
C ARG A 378 11.80 -8.27 -17.58
N ASP A 379 10.47 -8.34 -17.67
CA ASP A 379 9.65 -9.30 -16.93
C ASP A 379 10.07 -10.74 -17.27
N HIS A 380 10.34 -11.04 -18.54
CA HIS A 380 10.90 -12.34 -18.95
C HIS A 380 12.25 -12.64 -18.26
N LYS A 381 13.16 -11.65 -18.19
CA LYS A 381 14.49 -11.79 -17.58
C LYS A 381 14.39 -11.95 -16.06
N TRP A 382 13.52 -11.19 -15.39
CA TRP A 382 13.19 -11.40 -13.98
C TRP A 382 12.70 -12.83 -13.71
N GLY A 383 11.89 -13.37 -14.62
CA GLY A 383 11.44 -14.76 -14.52
C GLY A 383 12.59 -15.76 -14.58
N ILE A 384 13.54 -15.59 -15.51
CA ILE A 384 14.76 -16.41 -15.57
C ILE A 384 15.56 -16.32 -14.27
N VAL A 385 15.73 -15.11 -13.73
CA VAL A 385 16.49 -14.86 -12.50
C VAL A 385 15.85 -15.60 -11.33
N LEU A 386 14.55 -15.40 -11.10
CA LEU A 386 13.82 -16.00 -9.98
C LEU A 386 13.70 -17.52 -10.13
N GLU A 387 13.49 -18.05 -11.34
CA GLU A 387 13.51 -19.51 -11.56
C GLU A 387 14.91 -20.09 -11.30
N THR A 388 15.99 -19.37 -11.63
CA THR A 388 17.35 -19.82 -11.34
C THR A 388 17.64 -19.85 -9.83
N ILE A 389 17.19 -18.84 -9.11
CA ILE A 389 17.30 -18.77 -7.65
C ILE A 389 16.48 -19.90 -7.00
N HIS A 390 15.23 -20.06 -7.41
CA HIS A 390 14.36 -21.14 -6.94
C HIS A 390 14.98 -22.52 -7.19
N TYR A 391 15.47 -22.77 -8.41
CA TYR A 391 16.12 -24.03 -8.77
C TYR A 391 17.33 -24.35 -7.89
N ALA A 392 18.17 -23.35 -7.61
CA ALA A 392 19.35 -23.52 -6.77
C ALA A 392 19.00 -23.81 -5.30
N LEU A 393 18.00 -23.10 -4.75
CA LEU A 393 17.54 -23.33 -3.38
C LEU A 393 16.80 -24.66 -3.23
N ALA A 394 15.99 -25.05 -4.21
CA ALA A 394 15.35 -26.36 -4.24
C ALA A 394 16.38 -27.51 -4.21
N ALA A 395 17.52 -27.35 -4.90
CA ALA A 395 18.61 -28.32 -4.82
C ALA A 395 19.23 -28.38 -3.40
N ARG A 396 19.48 -27.23 -2.76
CA ARG A 396 19.98 -27.18 -1.37
C ARG A 396 19.01 -27.82 -0.37
N GLU A 397 17.71 -27.59 -0.53
CA GLU A 397 16.69 -28.19 0.34
C GLU A 397 16.62 -29.72 0.17
N ARG A 398 16.76 -30.24 -1.06
CA ARG A 398 16.87 -31.69 -1.29
C ARG A 398 18.11 -32.29 -0.62
N GLU A 399 19.26 -31.60 -0.71
CA GLU A 399 20.49 -32.03 -0.05
C GLU A 399 20.35 -32.03 1.48
N ARG A 400 19.75 -30.98 2.06
CA ARG A 400 19.47 -30.88 3.50
C ARG A 400 18.49 -31.92 4.00
N ALA A 401 17.50 -32.31 3.19
CA ALA A 401 16.56 -33.37 3.54
C ALA A 401 17.15 -34.79 3.41
N SER A 402 18.29 -34.94 2.71
CA SER A 402 18.96 -36.22 2.50
C SER A 402 20.17 -36.44 3.42
N ALA A 403 20.60 -35.40 4.14
CA ALA A 403 21.64 -35.41 5.16
C ALA A 403 21.04 -35.61 6.56
#